data_AF-C1FHY1-F1
#
_entry.id   AF-C1FHY1-F1
#
_cell.length_a   1.000
_cell.length_b   1.000
_cell.length_c   1.000
_cell.angle_alpha   90.00
_cell.angle_beta   90.00
_cell.angle_gamma   90.00
#
_symmetry.space_group_name_H-M   'P 1'
#
loop_
_entity.id
_entity.type
_entity.pdbx_description
1 polymer ?
#
loop_
_entity_poly.entity_id
_entity_poly.type
_entity_poly.pdbx_seq_one_letter_code
_entity_poly.pdbx_strand_id
1 'polypeptide(L)'
;MIVTNVDNFYVTDDRIINSPSRERGVSEEDEFAMRVHGCELVQEAAVLLKASQQVACTGQVLLHRFYAKRSMVKFDVRRVAATSVFLACKLEECPRKLRDVVNVFHRMSRRREKKPLTHLEYFSKRYEDIKADLVRVERHMLREFGFCIHAEHPHKFVLNYLRMMGQDSAMMNAAWKIANDSLRTTLCIRFKAYKVAVACIYLAARKLRVVLPEDPPWWDLFDVTKEQIEMMCESVLAVYELGKTEYVALGPEPPPGATSPTKPR
;
A
#
# COMPACT_ATOMS: atom_id res chain seq x y z
N MET A 1 7.18 -6.30 -31.26
CA MET A 1 6.74 -5.88 -29.92
C MET A 1 6.12 -7.10 -29.25
N ILE A 2 6.91 -7.89 -28.51
CA ILE A 2 6.37 -9.04 -27.78
C ILE A 2 5.63 -8.44 -26.59
N VAL A 3 4.30 -8.36 -26.69
CA VAL A 3 3.44 -8.10 -25.54
C VAL A 3 3.64 -9.31 -24.62
N THR A 4 4.51 -9.18 -23.62
CA THR A 4 4.55 -10.16 -22.54
C THR A 4 3.22 -10.02 -21.80
N ASN A 5 2.39 -11.04 -21.96
CA ASN A 5 1.05 -11.23 -21.41
C ASN A 5 1.00 -11.28 -19.86
N VAL A 6 1.93 -10.62 -19.17
CA VAL A 6 2.27 -10.84 -17.75
C VAL A 6 2.06 -9.60 -16.87
N ASP A 7 2.01 -8.39 -17.45
CA ASP A 7 1.89 -7.14 -16.68
C ASP A 7 0.43 -6.76 -16.35
N ASN A 8 -0.32 -7.67 -15.72
CA ASN A 8 -1.68 -7.43 -15.22
C ASN A 8 -1.70 -6.57 -13.93
N PHE A 9 -0.74 -5.66 -13.80
CA PHE A 9 -0.50 -4.80 -12.63
C PHE A 9 -0.76 -3.33 -12.92
N TYR A 10 -0.45 -2.90 -14.15
CA TYR A 10 -0.61 -1.52 -14.55
C TYR A 10 -2.01 -1.31 -15.09
N VAL A 11 -2.67 -0.28 -14.58
CA VAL A 11 -4.04 0.07 -14.97
C VAL A 11 -4.04 1.42 -15.68
N THR A 12 -4.95 1.57 -16.63
CA THR A 12 -5.18 2.83 -17.34
C THR A 12 -5.81 3.86 -16.42
N ASP A 13 -5.65 5.14 -16.74
CA ASP A 13 -6.25 6.23 -15.97
C ASP A 13 -7.79 6.12 -15.95
N ASP A 14 -8.41 5.69 -17.06
CA ASP A 14 -9.87 5.42 -17.11
C ASP A 14 -10.34 4.41 -16.05
N ARG A 15 -9.50 3.40 -15.77
CA ARG A 15 -9.81 2.38 -14.77
C ARG A 15 -9.53 2.84 -13.33
N ILE A 16 -8.64 3.81 -13.15
CA ILE A 16 -8.46 4.50 -11.86
C ILE A 16 -9.68 5.40 -11.59
N ILE A 17 -10.12 6.15 -12.60
CA ILE A 17 -11.28 7.04 -12.51
C ILE A 17 -12.57 6.23 -12.30
N ASN A 18 -12.72 5.09 -12.97
CA ASN A 18 -13.85 4.18 -12.85
C ASN A 18 -13.46 2.93 -12.06
N SER A 19 -12.99 3.12 -10.84
CA SER A 19 -12.57 2.00 -9.98
C SER A 19 -13.78 1.10 -9.60
N PRO A 20 -13.55 -0.19 -9.30
CA PRO A 20 -14.61 -1.08 -8.80
C PRO A 20 -15.27 -0.60 -7.49
N SER A 21 -14.61 0.28 -6.73
CA SER A 21 -15.17 0.91 -5.53
C SER A 21 -16.12 2.05 -5.92
N ARG A 22 -15.74 2.89 -6.88
CA ARG A 22 -16.56 4.00 -7.39
C ARG A 22 -17.83 3.51 -8.09
N GLU A 23 -17.74 2.42 -8.86
CA GLU A 23 -18.91 1.74 -9.44
C GLU A 23 -19.96 1.31 -8.40
N ARG A 24 -19.54 1.17 -7.13
CA ARG A 24 -20.40 0.80 -6.00
C ARG A 24 -20.74 1.99 -5.10
N GLY A 25 -20.50 3.22 -5.54
CA GLY A 25 -20.89 4.45 -4.85
C GLY A 25 -19.91 4.95 -3.78
N VAL A 26 -18.67 4.44 -3.75
CA VAL A 26 -17.62 5.02 -2.89
C VAL A 26 -17.10 6.31 -3.53
N SER A 27 -17.03 7.39 -2.76
CA SER A 27 -16.48 8.66 -3.24
C SER A 27 -14.97 8.54 -3.52
N GLU A 28 -14.45 9.42 -4.37
CA GLU A 28 -13.00 9.46 -4.66
C GLU A 28 -12.17 9.75 -3.40
N GLU A 29 -12.63 10.68 -2.58
CA GLU A 29 -11.98 11.05 -1.32
C GLU A 29 -11.94 9.89 -0.33
N ASP A 30 -13.07 9.19 -0.15
CA ASP A 30 -13.15 8.01 0.73
C ASP A 30 -12.28 6.86 0.23
N GLU A 31 -12.29 6.62 -1.08
CA GLU A 31 -11.45 5.58 -1.68
C GLU A 31 -9.97 5.89 -1.46
N PHE A 32 -9.55 7.14 -1.70
CA PHE A 32 -8.18 7.59 -1.48
C PHE A 32 -7.80 7.46 0.01
N ALA A 33 -8.64 7.98 0.91
CA ALA A 33 -8.42 7.90 2.36
C ALA A 33 -8.31 6.46 2.85
N MET A 34 -9.15 5.55 2.35
CA MET A 34 -9.14 4.14 2.71
C MET A 34 -7.91 3.41 2.17
N ARG A 35 -7.41 3.76 0.98
CA ARG A 35 -6.12 3.23 0.48
C ARG A 35 -4.97 3.66 1.37
N VAL A 36 -4.89 4.96 1.69
CA VAL A 36 -3.85 5.48 2.57
C VAL A 36 -3.93 4.83 3.95
N HIS A 37 -5.13 4.69 4.51
CA HIS A 37 -5.37 4.00 5.77
C HIS A 37 -4.91 2.53 5.72
N GLY A 38 -5.23 1.80 4.64
CA GLY A 38 -4.75 0.44 4.42
C GLY A 38 -3.22 0.36 4.41
N CYS A 39 -2.57 1.31 3.73
CA CYS A 39 -1.11 1.39 3.68
C CYS A 39 -0.47 1.72 5.04
N GLU A 40 -1.14 2.52 5.88
CA GLU A 40 -0.73 2.76 7.27
C GLU A 40 -0.84 1.50 8.14
N LEU A 41 -1.92 0.73 7.98
CA LEU A 41 -2.08 -0.55 8.68
C LEU A 41 -0.98 -1.54 8.27
N VAL A 42 -0.66 -1.61 6.98
CA VAL A 42 0.44 -2.44 6.47
C VAL A 42 1.78 -2.03 7.11
N GLN A 43 2.10 -0.74 7.12
CA GLN A 43 3.34 -0.22 7.69
C GLN A 43 3.43 -0.47 9.20
N GLU A 44 2.38 -0.16 9.96
CA GLU A 44 2.34 -0.40 11.41
C GLU A 44 2.48 -1.89 11.73
N ALA A 45 1.80 -2.76 10.98
CA ALA A 45 1.88 -4.20 11.16
C ALA A 45 3.29 -4.73 10.86
N ALA A 46 3.94 -4.27 9.79
CA ALA A 46 5.31 -4.66 9.46
C ALA A 46 6.29 -4.31 10.58
N VAL A 47 6.19 -3.11 11.16
CA VAL A 47 7.00 -2.69 12.31
C VAL A 47 6.74 -3.58 13.53
N LEU A 48 5.48 -3.84 13.87
CA LEU A 48 5.11 -4.68 15.03
C LEU A 48 5.52 -6.15 14.85
N LEU A 49 5.52 -6.66 13.62
CA LEU A 49 6.02 -7.98 13.25
C LEU A 49 7.55 -8.04 13.15
N LYS A 50 8.24 -6.92 13.34
CA LYS A 50 9.69 -6.78 13.14
C LYS A 50 10.10 -7.27 11.73
N ALA A 51 9.29 -6.95 10.73
CA ALA A 51 9.59 -7.24 9.33
C ALA A 51 10.42 -6.11 8.72
N SER A 52 11.07 -6.37 7.58
CA SER A 52 11.85 -5.36 6.86
C SER A 52 10.93 -4.28 6.25
N GLN A 53 11.48 -3.09 5.97
CA GLN A 53 10.74 -2.06 5.24
C GLN A 53 10.29 -2.55 3.85
N GLN A 54 11.07 -3.43 3.23
CA GLN A 54 10.74 -4.04 1.95
C GLN A 54 9.42 -4.84 2.01
N VAL A 55 9.16 -5.57 3.11
CA VAL A 55 7.87 -6.25 3.34
C VAL A 55 6.72 -5.24 3.39
N ALA A 56 6.90 -4.10 4.06
CA ALA A 56 5.88 -3.07 4.12
C ALA A 56 5.60 -2.49 2.72
N CYS A 57 6.65 -2.16 1.97
CA CYS A 57 6.55 -1.65 0.59
C CYS A 57 5.81 -2.64 -0.31
N THR A 58 6.18 -3.93 -0.29
CA THR A 58 5.49 -4.98 -1.06
C THR A 58 4.04 -5.14 -0.63
N GLY A 59 3.75 -5.11 0.67
CA GLY A 59 2.38 -5.16 1.19
C GLY A 59 1.50 -4.02 0.67
N GLN A 60 2.03 -2.79 0.60
CA GLN A 60 1.31 -1.63 0.06
C GLN A 60 1.01 -1.80 -1.44
N VAL A 61 2.00 -2.25 -2.22
CA VAL A 61 1.81 -2.53 -3.65
C VAL A 61 0.73 -3.59 -3.88
N LEU A 62 0.75 -4.69 -3.11
CA LEU A 62 -0.27 -5.74 -3.20
C LEU A 62 -1.67 -5.22 -2.86
N LEU A 63 -1.79 -4.36 -1.84
CA LEU A 63 -3.04 -3.73 -1.46
C LEU A 63 -3.60 -2.86 -2.61
N HIS A 64 -2.78 -1.99 -3.19
CA HIS A 64 -3.19 -1.14 -4.31
C HIS A 64 -3.62 -1.96 -5.53
N ARG A 65 -2.83 -2.99 -5.90
CA ARG A 65 -3.14 -3.92 -7.01
C ARG A 65 -4.45 -4.66 -6.79
N PHE A 66 -4.73 -5.10 -5.57
CA PHE A 66 -5.97 -5.80 -5.27
C PHE A 66 -7.19 -4.89 -5.44
N TYR A 67 -7.13 -3.68 -4.89
CA TYR A 67 -8.22 -2.71 -5.00
C TYR A 67 -8.35 -2.06 -6.38
N ALA A 68 -7.41 -2.29 -7.30
CA ALA A 68 -7.59 -1.94 -8.72
C ALA A 68 -8.54 -2.92 -9.46
N LYS A 69 -8.76 -4.11 -8.88
CA LYS A 69 -9.59 -5.19 -9.46
C LYS A 69 -10.84 -5.50 -8.64
N ARG A 70 -10.85 -5.16 -7.35
CA ARG A 70 -11.93 -5.47 -6.40
C ARG A 70 -12.32 -4.24 -5.59
N SER A 71 -13.58 -4.21 -5.19
CA SER A 71 -14.16 -3.10 -4.43
C SER A 71 -13.87 -3.19 -2.93
N MET A 72 -13.61 -2.05 -2.30
CA MET A 72 -13.49 -1.90 -0.84
C MET A 72 -14.80 -2.18 -0.09
N VAL A 73 -15.95 -2.01 -0.76
CA VAL A 73 -17.27 -2.37 -0.22
C VAL A 73 -17.36 -3.87 0.03
N LYS A 74 -16.77 -4.67 -0.86
CA LYS A 74 -16.81 -6.14 -0.81
C LYS A 74 -15.71 -6.73 0.09
N PHE A 75 -14.54 -6.10 0.10
CA PHE A 75 -13.39 -6.54 0.85
C PHE A 75 -12.91 -5.43 1.77
N ASP A 76 -13.09 -5.64 3.08
CA ASP A 76 -12.69 -4.67 4.10
C ASP A 76 -11.18 -4.38 4.08
N VAL A 77 -10.84 -3.10 4.23
CA VAL A 77 -9.46 -2.57 4.23
C VAL A 77 -8.58 -3.28 5.24
N ARG A 78 -9.08 -3.55 6.45
CA ARG A 78 -8.29 -4.19 7.51
C ARG A 78 -7.92 -5.63 7.15
N ARG A 79 -8.86 -6.36 6.54
CA ARG A 79 -8.67 -7.76 6.12
C ARG A 79 -7.67 -7.87 4.98
N VAL A 80 -7.80 -7.00 3.98
CA VAL A 80 -6.87 -6.95 2.84
C VAL A 80 -5.50 -6.49 3.30
N ALA A 81 -5.38 -5.51 4.19
CA ALA A 81 -4.09 -5.08 4.75
C ALA A 81 -3.39 -6.23 5.50
N ALA A 82 -4.11 -6.97 6.36
CA ALA A 82 -3.55 -8.12 7.07
C ALA A 82 -3.04 -9.21 6.12
N THR A 83 -3.84 -9.51 5.10
CA THR A 83 -3.48 -10.51 4.09
C THR A 83 -2.31 -10.04 3.22
N SER A 84 -2.26 -8.75 2.89
CA SER A 84 -1.19 -8.15 2.08
C SER A 84 0.16 -8.24 2.80
N VAL A 85 0.20 -7.92 4.10
CA VAL A 85 1.41 -8.10 4.93
C VAL A 85 1.81 -9.57 5.00
N PHE A 86 0.84 -10.47 5.23
CA PHE A 86 1.11 -11.90 5.31
C PHE A 86 1.69 -12.47 4.02
N LEU A 87 1.16 -12.07 2.86
CA LEU A 87 1.69 -12.43 1.55
C LEU A 87 3.07 -11.81 1.31
N ALA A 88 3.25 -10.53 1.61
CA ALA A 88 4.53 -9.84 1.46
C ALA A 88 5.65 -10.47 2.30
N CYS A 89 5.37 -10.89 3.54
CA CYS A 89 6.33 -11.63 4.36
C CYS A 89 6.85 -12.90 3.68
N LYS A 90 5.98 -13.61 2.95
CA LYS A 90 6.38 -14.82 2.22
C LYS A 90 7.15 -14.50 0.96
N LEU A 91 6.85 -13.39 0.29
CA LEU A 91 7.50 -12.98 -0.95
C LEU A 91 8.91 -12.44 -0.73
N GLU A 92 9.12 -11.73 0.36
CA GLU A 92 10.41 -11.12 0.70
C GLU A 92 11.28 -12.04 1.59
N GLU A 93 11.02 -13.35 1.58
CA GLU A 93 11.77 -14.36 2.35
C GLU A 93 11.88 -14.03 3.85
N CYS A 94 10.86 -13.36 4.40
CA CYS A 94 10.72 -12.99 5.80
C CYS A 94 9.45 -13.60 6.42
N PRO A 95 9.23 -14.93 6.32
CA PRO A 95 7.94 -15.53 6.65
C PRO A 95 7.57 -15.32 8.13
N ARG A 96 6.32 -14.93 8.36
CA ARG A 96 5.71 -14.82 9.69
C ARG A 96 4.57 -15.81 9.82
N LYS A 97 4.36 -16.34 11.03
CA LYS A 97 3.23 -17.25 11.27
C LYS A 97 1.93 -16.45 11.14
N LEU A 98 0.91 -17.05 10.54
CA LEU A 98 -0.42 -16.42 10.39
C LEU A 98 -0.94 -15.90 11.74
N ARG A 99 -0.74 -16.69 12.80
CA ARG A 99 -1.09 -16.33 14.18
C ARG A 99 -0.50 -14.97 14.60
N ASP A 100 0.76 -14.72 14.27
CA ASP A 100 1.45 -13.51 14.70
C ASP A 100 0.85 -12.29 13.99
N VAL A 101 0.51 -12.44 12.69
CA VAL A 101 -0.21 -11.41 11.92
C VAL A 101 -1.58 -11.13 12.52
N VAL A 102 -2.36 -12.17 12.83
CA VAL A 102 -3.69 -12.03 13.45
C VAL A 102 -3.60 -11.31 14.80
N ASN A 103 -2.63 -11.68 15.64
CA ASN A 103 -2.44 -11.05 16.95
C ASN A 103 -2.03 -9.57 16.83
N VAL A 104 -1.17 -9.23 15.86
CA VAL A 104 -0.75 -7.85 15.60
C VAL A 104 -1.94 -7.00 15.15
N PHE A 105 -2.71 -7.46 14.16
CA PHE A 105 -3.90 -6.74 13.69
C PHE A 105 -4.98 -6.62 14.78
N HIS A 106 -5.15 -7.65 15.61
CA HIS A 106 -6.04 -7.59 16.75
C HIS A 106 -5.62 -6.51 17.76
N ARG A 107 -4.33 -6.48 18.12
CA ARG A 107 -3.75 -5.48 19.02
C ARG A 107 -3.90 -4.07 18.45
N MET A 108 -3.65 -3.88 17.16
CA MET A 108 -3.81 -2.61 16.46
C MET A 108 -5.27 -2.12 16.50
N SER A 109 -6.24 -3.00 16.21
CA SER A 109 -7.67 -2.65 16.28
C SER A 109 -8.07 -2.20 17.69
N ARG A 110 -7.65 -2.94 18.73
CA ARG A 110 -7.96 -2.57 20.12
C ARG A 110 -7.35 -1.24 20.52
N ARG A 111 -6.11 -0.97 20.11
CA ARG A 111 -5.44 0.31 20.38
C ARG A 111 -6.18 1.49 19.74
N ARG A 112 -6.61 1.34 18.48
CA ARG A 112 -7.38 2.38 17.75
C ARG A 112 -8.76 2.59 18.35
N GLU A 113 -9.42 1.52 18.80
CA GLU A 113 -10.72 1.54 19.49
C GLU A 113 -10.63 1.97 20.97
N LYS A 114 -9.43 2.30 21.49
CA LYS A 114 -9.18 2.61 22.92
C LYS A 114 -9.67 1.52 23.89
N LYS A 115 -9.69 0.26 23.45
CA LYS A 115 -10.10 -0.91 24.25
C LYS A 115 -8.89 -1.51 24.98
N PRO A 116 -9.11 -2.24 26.11
CA PRO A 116 -8.01 -2.88 26.83
C PRO A 116 -7.29 -3.88 25.93
N LEU A 117 -5.96 -3.85 25.95
CA LEU A 117 -5.06 -4.70 25.14
C LEU A 117 -5.06 -6.15 25.65
N THR A 118 -6.19 -6.82 25.50
CA THR A 118 -6.37 -8.21 25.84
C THR A 118 -5.88 -9.12 24.72
N HIS A 119 -5.36 -10.28 25.11
CA HIS A 119 -4.97 -11.32 24.17
C HIS A 119 -6.18 -11.92 23.48
N LEU A 120 -6.02 -12.28 22.21
CA LEU A 120 -7.01 -13.07 21.49
C LEU A 120 -6.89 -14.53 21.93
N GLU A 121 -7.98 -15.10 22.42
CA GLU A 121 -8.03 -16.51 22.83
C GLU A 121 -7.95 -17.43 21.61
N TYR A 122 -7.04 -18.40 21.66
CA TYR A 122 -6.63 -19.20 20.51
C TYR A 122 -7.66 -20.26 20.12
N PHE A 123 -8.41 -20.74 21.11
CA PHE A 123 -9.47 -21.73 20.93
C PHE A 123 -10.85 -21.06 20.78
N SER A 124 -10.89 -19.71 20.73
CA SER A 124 -12.15 -19.02 20.51
C SER A 124 -12.62 -19.18 19.07
N LYS A 125 -13.93 -19.33 18.89
CA LYS A 125 -14.57 -19.32 17.57
C LYS A 125 -14.14 -18.09 16.75
N ARG A 126 -14.02 -16.94 17.41
CA ARG A 126 -13.56 -15.68 16.81
C ARG A 126 -12.18 -15.79 16.18
N TYR A 127 -11.22 -16.45 16.84
CA TYR A 127 -9.88 -16.63 16.30
C TYR A 127 -9.89 -17.51 15.05
N GLU A 128 -10.61 -18.64 15.09
CA GLU A 128 -10.74 -19.53 13.94
C GLU A 128 -11.45 -18.85 12.77
N ASP A 129 -12.48 -18.04 13.02
CA ASP A 129 -13.17 -17.27 11.98
C ASP A 129 -12.23 -16.26 11.29
N ILE A 130 -11.42 -15.51 12.06
CA ILE A 130 -10.44 -14.55 11.51
C ILE A 130 -9.37 -15.27 10.69
N LYS A 131 -8.87 -16.40 11.19
CA LYS A 131 -7.87 -17.22 10.49
C LYS A 131 -8.43 -17.79 9.18
N ALA A 132 -9.64 -18.34 9.21
CA ALA A 132 -10.31 -18.86 8.02
C ALA A 132 -10.58 -17.76 6.99
N ASP A 133 -10.95 -16.55 7.44
CA ASP A 133 -11.17 -15.40 6.57
C ASP A 133 -9.86 -14.90 5.93
N LEU A 134 -8.76 -14.80 6.69
CA LEU A 134 -7.45 -14.41 6.16
C LEU A 134 -6.99 -15.38 5.07
N VAL A 135 -7.08 -16.69 5.32
CA VAL A 135 -6.75 -17.72 4.30
C VAL A 135 -7.67 -17.61 3.07
N ARG A 136 -8.94 -17.26 3.25
CA ARG A 136 -9.89 -17.06 2.14
C ARG A 136 -9.51 -15.83 1.30
N VAL A 137 -9.23 -14.70 1.94
CA VAL A 137 -8.81 -13.46 1.27
C VAL A 137 -7.49 -13.69 0.54
N GLU A 138 -6.55 -14.42 1.15
CA GLU A 138 -5.27 -14.79 0.53
C GLU A 138 -5.46 -15.52 -0.79
N ARG A 139 -6.28 -16.58 -0.80
CA ARG A 139 -6.61 -17.32 -2.02
C ARG A 139 -7.31 -16.44 -3.06
N HIS A 140 -8.07 -15.44 -2.63
CA HIS A 140 -8.70 -14.51 -3.56
C HIS A 140 -7.68 -13.57 -4.18
N MET A 141 -6.80 -12.94 -3.36
CA MET A 141 -5.73 -12.08 -3.83
C MET A 141 -4.82 -12.81 -4.85
N LEU A 142 -4.36 -14.02 -4.54
CA LEU A 142 -3.50 -14.79 -5.44
C LEU A 142 -4.18 -15.09 -6.80
N ARG A 143 -5.48 -15.38 -6.79
CA ARG A 143 -6.26 -15.57 -8.02
C ARG A 143 -6.39 -14.28 -8.83
N GLU A 144 -6.68 -13.16 -8.18
CA GLU A 144 -6.76 -11.85 -8.86
C GLU A 144 -5.43 -11.40 -9.46
N PHE A 145 -4.32 -11.83 -8.87
CA PHE A 145 -2.98 -11.57 -9.37
C PHE A 145 -2.52 -12.55 -10.44
N GLY A 146 -3.26 -13.66 -10.66
CA GLY A 146 -2.81 -14.74 -11.55
C GLY A 146 -1.50 -15.37 -11.07
N PHE A 147 -1.23 -15.36 -9.76
CA PHE A 147 0.04 -15.76 -9.13
C PHE A 147 1.28 -14.97 -9.56
N CYS A 148 1.13 -13.93 -10.39
CA CYS A 148 2.17 -12.95 -10.63
C CYS A 148 2.13 -11.97 -9.45
N ILE A 149 3.05 -12.09 -8.50
CA ILE A 149 3.05 -11.27 -7.27
C ILE A 149 4.37 -10.54 -7.02
N HIS A 150 5.25 -10.51 -8.02
CA HIS A 150 6.49 -9.74 -7.95
C HIS A 150 6.18 -8.24 -7.87
N ALA A 151 6.80 -7.56 -6.90
CA ALA A 151 6.70 -6.12 -6.71
C ALA A 151 8.08 -5.50 -6.92
N GLU A 152 8.14 -4.51 -7.81
CA GLU A 152 9.32 -3.69 -8.00
C GLU A 152 9.08 -2.34 -7.31
N HIS A 153 10.06 -1.87 -6.54
CA HIS A 153 9.95 -0.65 -5.74
C HIS A 153 10.84 0.48 -6.29
N PRO A 154 10.41 1.74 -6.18
CA PRO A 154 11.17 2.89 -6.68
C PRO A 154 12.53 3.06 -5.99
N HIS A 155 12.68 2.58 -4.75
CA HIS A 155 13.87 2.73 -3.91
C HIS A 155 15.18 2.32 -4.58
N LYS A 156 15.19 1.20 -5.31
CA LYS A 156 16.37 0.71 -6.04
C LYS A 156 16.83 1.72 -7.09
N PHE A 157 15.88 2.29 -7.83
CA PHE A 157 16.14 3.27 -8.88
C PHE A 157 16.58 4.61 -8.29
N VAL A 158 15.94 5.07 -7.20
CA VAL A 158 16.32 6.30 -6.50
C VAL A 158 17.81 6.26 -6.14
N LEU A 159 18.27 5.18 -5.51
CA LEU A 159 19.69 5.06 -5.11
C LEU A 159 20.62 5.01 -6.32
N ASN A 160 20.27 4.26 -7.36
CA ASN A 160 21.11 4.13 -8.54
C ASN A 160 21.25 5.45 -9.30
N TYR A 161 20.14 6.17 -9.49
CA TYR A 161 20.12 7.44 -10.22
C TYR A 161 20.86 8.54 -9.46
N LEU A 162 20.63 8.67 -8.14
CA LEU A 162 21.33 9.66 -7.33
C LEU A 162 22.84 9.41 -7.24
N ARG A 163 23.26 8.14 -7.18
CA ARG A 163 24.69 7.78 -7.25
C ARG A 163 25.31 8.15 -8.59
N MET A 164 24.61 7.87 -9.69
CA MET A 164 25.07 8.24 -11.03
C MET A 164 25.21 9.76 -11.20
N MET A 165 24.32 10.54 -10.58
CA MET A 165 24.36 12.01 -10.58
C MET A 165 25.29 12.61 -9.51
N GLY A 166 26.06 11.79 -8.78
CA GLY A 166 27.00 12.26 -7.76
C GLY A 166 26.36 13.03 -6.60
N GLN A 167 25.09 12.75 -6.29
CA GLN A 167 24.35 13.45 -5.23
C GLN A 167 24.73 12.96 -3.84
N ASP A 168 24.50 13.80 -2.83
CA ASP A 168 24.89 13.52 -1.45
C ASP A 168 23.89 12.61 -0.70
N SER A 169 24.26 12.22 0.52
CA SER A 169 23.41 11.38 1.36
C SER A 169 22.14 12.08 1.84
N ALA A 170 22.13 13.41 1.93
CA ALA A 170 20.94 14.18 2.30
C ALA A 170 19.85 14.07 1.20
N MET A 171 20.25 14.25 -0.06
CA MET A 171 19.39 14.07 -1.23
C MET A 171 18.88 12.63 -1.34
N MET A 172 19.75 11.63 -1.14
CA MET A 172 19.36 10.21 -1.11
C MET A 172 18.31 9.93 -0.04
N ASN A 173 18.52 10.42 1.18
CA ASN A 173 17.58 10.23 2.28
C ASN A 173 16.24 10.94 2.04
N ALA A 174 16.25 12.14 1.46
CA ALA A 174 15.04 12.88 1.13
C ALA A 174 14.21 12.15 0.06
N ALA A 175 14.84 11.74 -1.05
CA ALA A 175 14.18 11.00 -2.12
C ALA A 175 13.69 9.62 -1.66
N TRP A 176 14.43 8.93 -0.80
CA TRP A 176 14.02 7.65 -0.21
C TRP A 176 12.75 7.78 0.64
N LYS A 177 12.65 8.84 1.45
CA LYS A 177 11.43 9.11 2.25
C LYS A 177 10.23 9.37 1.34
N ILE A 178 10.41 10.19 0.31
CA ILE A 178 9.36 10.46 -0.70
C ILE A 178 8.97 9.18 -1.44
N ALA A 179 9.92 8.28 -1.70
CA ALA A 179 9.65 6.96 -2.29
C ALA A 179 8.83 6.03 -1.37
N ASN A 180 8.93 6.16 -0.04
CA ASN A 180 8.00 5.47 0.87
C ASN A 180 6.59 6.08 0.80
N ASP A 181 6.51 7.42 0.74
CA ASP A 181 5.22 8.11 0.69
C ASP A 181 4.49 7.86 -0.64
N SER A 182 5.21 7.71 -1.75
CA SER A 182 4.61 7.37 -3.04
C SER A 182 3.92 6.02 -3.06
N LEU A 183 4.34 5.06 -2.23
CA LEU A 183 3.67 3.76 -2.09
C LEU A 183 2.35 3.82 -1.32
N ARG A 184 2.02 4.95 -0.68
CA ARG A 184 0.69 5.21 -0.10
C ARG A 184 -0.33 5.64 -1.16
N THR A 185 0.11 5.85 -2.40
CA THR A 185 -0.70 6.32 -3.53
C THR A 185 -0.86 5.23 -4.60
N THR A 186 -1.72 5.47 -5.59
CA THR A 186 -1.91 4.57 -6.74
C THR A 186 -0.76 4.60 -7.75
N LEU A 187 0.33 5.35 -7.52
CA LEU A 187 1.45 5.43 -8.46
C LEU A 187 2.08 4.07 -8.78
N CYS A 188 2.14 3.16 -7.80
CA CYS A 188 2.67 1.80 -7.98
C CYS A 188 1.87 0.90 -8.95
N ILE A 189 0.65 1.31 -9.33
CA ILE A 189 -0.20 0.63 -10.31
C ILE A 189 -0.45 1.47 -11.57
N ARG A 190 0.04 2.72 -11.62
CA ARG A 190 -0.10 3.62 -12.78
C ARG A 190 1.22 3.76 -13.54
N PHE A 191 2.34 3.78 -12.82
CA PHE A 191 3.67 4.00 -13.38
C PHE A 191 4.65 2.92 -12.97
N LYS A 192 5.58 2.61 -13.87
CA LYS A 192 6.72 1.74 -13.59
C LYS A 192 7.58 2.36 -12.48
N ALA A 193 8.16 1.52 -11.62
CA ALA A 193 8.87 1.97 -10.42
C ALA A 193 10.02 2.94 -10.73
N TYR A 194 10.70 2.75 -11.87
CA TYR A 194 11.77 3.64 -12.32
C TYR A 194 11.28 5.06 -12.63
N LYS A 195 10.07 5.22 -13.18
CA LYS A 195 9.46 6.55 -13.42
C LYS A 195 9.07 7.23 -12.11
N VAL A 196 8.49 6.47 -11.18
CA VAL A 196 8.16 6.98 -9.84
C VAL A 196 9.41 7.47 -9.11
N ALA A 197 10.55 6.79 -9.28
CA ALA A 197 11.82 7.22 -8.71
C ALA A 197 12.28 8.60 -9.21
N VAL A 198 12.10 8.89 -10.51
CA VAL A 198 12.39 10.21 -11.10
C VAL A 198 11.55 11.29 -10.41
N ALA A 199 10.25 11.07 -10.23
CA ALA A 199 9.39 12.03 -9.52
C ALA A 199 9.79 12.21 -8.05
N CYS A 200 10.21 11.13 -7.37
CA CYS A 200 10.69 11.23 -5.99
C CYS A 200 11.97 12.07 -5.86
N ILE A 201 12.91 11.90 -6.80
CA ILE A 201 14.13 12.70 -6.89
C ILE A 201 13.78 14.15 -7.22
N TYR A 202 12.88 14.39 -8.18
CA TYR A 202 12.45 15.73 -8.56
C TYR A 202 11.87 16.50 -7.37
N LEU A 203 10.97 15.87 -6.62
CA LEU A 203 10.36 16.48 -5.44
C LEU A 203 11.39 16.70 -4.31
N ALA A 204 12.35 15.77 -4.14
CA ALA A 204 13.44 15.93 -3.17
C ALA A 204 14.33 17.12 -3.53
N ALA A 205 14.68 17.30 -4.81
CA ALA A 205 15.54 18.37 -5.29
C ALA A 205 14.90 19.72 -5.03
N ARG A 206 13.61 19.87 -5.37
CA ARG A 206 12.83 21.08 -5.06
C ARG A 206 12.76 21.36 -3.57
N LYS A 207 12.52 20.34 -2.74
CA LYS A 207 12.45 20.48 -1.28
C LYS A 207 13.79 20.94 -0.68
N LEU A 208 14.90 20.44 -1.19
CA LEU A 208 16.26 20.79 -0.74
C LEU A 208 16.86 22.00 -1.47
N ARG A 209 16.15 22.55 -2.46
CA ARG A 209 16.62 23.63 -3.37
C ARG A 209 17.92 23.26 -4.10
N VAL A 210 18.06 22.00 -4.46
CA VAL A 210 19.17 21.51 -5.30
C VAL A 210 18.82 21.75 -6.76
N VAL A 211 19.72 22.39 -7.50
CA VAL A 211 19.57 22.63 -8.93
C VAL A 211 20.06 21.40 -9.69
N LEU A 212 19.19 20.82 -10.50
CA LEU A 212 19.52 19.73 -11.43
C LEU A 212 19.54 20.26 -12.87
N PRO A 213 20.26 19.61 -13.81
CA PRO A 213 20.33 20.06 -15.19
C PRO A 213 18.95 20.19 -15.86
N GLU A 214 18.70 21.32 -16.50
CA GLU A 214 17.44 21.59 -17.24
C GLU A 214 17.63 21.67 -18.76
N ASP A 215 18.88 21.68 -19.27
CA ASP A 215 19.18 21.72 -20.71
C ASP A 215 20.34 20.76 -21.09
N PRO A 216 20.05 19.59 -21.69
CA PRO A 216 18.72 18.98 -21.74
C PRO A 216 18.26 18.60 -20.32
N PRO A 217 16.94 18.52 -20.07
CA PRO A 217 16.42 18.12 -18.77
C PRO A 217 16.96 16.77 -18.31
N TRP A 218 17.40 16.69 -17.05
CA TRP A 218 18.01 15.47 -16.51
C TRP A 218 17.07 14.24 -16.53
N TRP A 219 15.75 14.47 -16.53
CA TRP A 219 14.75 13.39 -16.55
C TRP A 219 14.55 12.76 -17.93
N ASP A 220 14.98 13.40 -19.01
CA ASP A 220 14.83 12.88 -20.37
C ASP A 220 15.62 11.58 -20.56
N LEU A 221 16.74 11.41 -19.84
CA LEU A 221 17.53 10.18 -19.80
C LEU A 221 16.77 8.97 -19.26
N PHE A 222 15.61 9.18 -18.62
CA PHE A 222 14.80 8.15 -17.98
C PHE A 222 13.43 7.96 -18.66
N ASP A 223 13.22 8.50 -19.86
CA ASP A 223 11.95 8.38 -20.62
C ASP A 223 10.71 8.85 -19.82
N VAL A 224 10.85 9.94 -19.06
CA VAL A 224 9.77 10.53 -18.27
C VAL A 224 9.54 11.97 -18.73
N THR A 225 8.30 12.34 -19.03
CA THR A 225 7.96 13.72 -19.40
C THR A 225 7.72 14.58 -18.17
N LYS A 226 7.83 15.90 -18.31
CA LYS A 226 7.59 16.84 -17.22
C LYS A 226 6.16 16.72 -16.67
N GLU A 227 5.17 16.52 -17.54
CA GLU A 227 3.77 16.34 -17.16
C GLU A 227 3.57 15.07 -16.31
N GLN A 228 4.29 13.99 -16.63
CA GLN A 228 4.28 12.77 -15.82
C GLN A 228 4.89 13.01 -14.44
N ILE A 229 6.00 13.76 -14.37
CA ILE A 229 6.65 14.12 -13.10
C ILE A 229 5.70 14.93 -12.23
N GLU A 230 5.09 15.99 -12.79
CA GLU A 230 4.18 16.87 -12.07
C GLU A 230 2.96 16.10 -11.52
N MET A 231 2.32 15.26 -12.33
CA MET A 231 1.21 14.40 -11.90
C MET A 231 1.62 13.43 -10.76
N MET A 232 2.81 12.84 -10.86
CA MET A 232 3.33 11.96 -9.81
C MET A 232 3.62 12.75 -8.53
N CYS A 233 4.22 13.94 -8.63
CA CYS A 233 4.47 14.81 -7.50
C CYS A 233 3.17 15.24 -6.80
N GLU A 234 2.16 15.67 -7.55
CA GLU A 234 0.83 16.02 -7.03
C GLU A 234 0.21 14.85 -6.26
N SER A 235 0.27 13.64 -6.84
CA SER A 235 -0.25 12.42 -6.18
C SER A 235 0.43 12.16 -4.84
N VAL A 236 1.75 12.38 -4.74
CA VAL A 236 2.48 12.24 -3.47
C VAL A 236 2.13 13.36 -2.49
N LEU A 237 2.02 14.59 -2.98
CA LEU A 237 1.71 15.76 -2.14
C LEU A 237 0.31 15.68 -1.53
N ALA A 238 -0.66 15.12 -2.24
CA ALA A 238 -2.02 14.86 -1.74
C ALA A 238 -2.04 14.01 -0.45
N VAL A 239 -1.04 13.15 -0.23
CA VAL A 239 -0.91 12.36 1.01
C VAL A 239 -0.59 13.24 2.22
N TYR A 240 0.09 14.37 2.03
CA TYR A 240 0.41 15.30 3.12
C TYR A 240 -0.76 16.24 3.44
N GLU A 241 -1.62 16.51 2.45
CA GLU A 241 -2.86 17.28 2.62
C GLU A 241 -3.93 16.44 3.32
N LEU A 242 -3.94 15.14 3.05
CA LEU A 242 -4.76 14.18 3.77
C LEU A 242 -4.27 14.14 5.23
N GLY A 243 -5.06 14.70 6.13
CA GLY A 243 -4.81 14.67 7.57
C GLY A 243 -4.79 13.24 8.13
N LYS A 244 -5.03 13.11 9.43
CA LYS A 244 -5.06 11.78 10.06
C LYS A 244 -6.20 10.95 9.47
N THR A 245 -5.88 9.81 8.84
CA THR A 245 -6.91 8.92 8.29
C THR A 245 -7.68 8.20 9.39
N GLU A 246 -9.00 8.26 9.33
CA GLU A 246 -9.90 7.48 10.17
C GLU A 246 -10.53 6.35 9.35
N TYR A 247 -10.77 5.20 9.99
CA TYR A 247 -11.39 4.07 9.30
C TYR A 247 -12.87 4.35 9.07
N VAL A 248 -13.32 4.23 7.83
CA VAL A 248 -14.72 4.34 7.43
C VAL A 248 -15.20 2.99 6.94
N ALA A 249 -16.31 2.49 7.49
CA ALA A 249 -16.93 1.26 7.03
C ALA A 249 -17.71 1.52 5.72
N LEU A 250 -17.20 1.01 4.59
CA LEU A 250 -17.77 1.25 3.26
C LEU A 250 -18.76 0.17 2.79
N GLY A 251 -18.95 -0.91 3.55
CA GLY A 251 -19.82 -2.03 3.19
C GLY A 251 -20.66 -2.51 4.38
N PRO A 252 -21.61 -3.44 4.15
CA PRO A 252 -22.45 -3.97 5.23
C PRO A 252 -21.54 -4.51 6.33
N GLU A 253 -21.79 -4.09 7.57
CA GLU A 253 -21.06 -4.60 8.72
C GLU A 253 -21.07 -6.14 8.67
N PRO A 254 -19.96 -6.80 9.00
CA PRO A 254 -19.98 -8.25 9.16
C PRO A 254 -21.13 -8.61 10.11
N PRO A 255 -21.90 -9.67 9.84
CA PRO A 255 -23.12 -9.97 10.57
C PRO A 255 -22.88 -9.94 12.08
N PRO A 256 -23.81 -9.38 12.88
CA PRO A 256 -23.65 -9.20 14.30
C PRO A 256 -23.54 -10.56 15.01
N GLY A 257 -22.28 -10.94 15.24
CA GLY A 257 -21.83 -12.11 16.00
C GLY A 257 -20.35 -12.03 16.41
N ALA A 258 -19.69 -10.89 16.16
CA ALA A 258 -18.31 -10.58 16.53
C ALA A 258 -18.19 -9.49 17.61
N THR A 259 -19.31 -9.13 18.25
CA THR A 259 -19.39 -8.37 19.50
C THR A 259 -20.00 -9.28 20.56
N SER A 260 -19.29 -9.43 21.68
CA SER A 260 -19.67 -10.28 22.81
C SER A 260 -21.06 -9.92 23.35
N PRO A 261 -21.89 -10.91 23.73
CA PRO A 261 -23.14 -10.63 24.43
C PRO A 261 -22.83 -10.08 25.81
N THR A 262 -23.29 -8.87 26.07
CA THR A 262 -23.59 -8.39 27.42
C THR A 262 -24.55 -9.38 28.09
N LYS A 263 -24.07 -10.07 29.13
CA LYS A 263 -24.93 -10.65 30.20
C LYS A 263 -25.24 -9.54 31.24
N PRO A 264 -26.22 -9.67 32.17
CA PRO A 264 -26.85 -10.91 32.64
C PRO A 264 -28.38 -10.87 32.91
N ARG A 265 -29.01 -12.06 32.96
CA ARG A 265 -29.70 -12.56 34.17
C ARG A 265 -29.47 -14.07 34.25
#